data_AF-A0A9D5Q2X7-F1
#
_entry.id   AF-A0A9D5Q2X7-F1
#
_cell.length_a   1.000
_cell.length_b   1.000
_cell.length_c   1.000
_cell.angle_alpha   90.00
_cell.angle_beta   90.00
_cell.angle_gamma   90.00
#
_symmetry.space_group_name_H-M   'P 1'
#
loop_
_entity.id
_entity.type
_entity.pdbx_description
1 polymer ?
#
loop_
_entity_poly.entity_id
_entity_poly.type
_entity_poly.pdbx_seq_one_letter_code
_entity_poly.pdbx_strand_id
1 'polypeptide(L)'
;MKHQKGFTLIELLVVIAIIGLLATLAVVAFGSAREKARDTRRITDIVAIEQAMRLYFEETGSYPGESMVGGGQISQDCDNAFRNELNASGIMGVVPKDPQAVSDCTGLADNDADFFYGYDADHAGMDICISINNLETADALNRLIQRYGQAQSVTSGADTNIDQAAFNYCFEPDTYL
;
A
#
# COMPACT_ATOMS: atom_id res chain seq x y z
N MET A 1 -13.80 -58.31 30.56
CA MET A 1 -14.63 -57.49 29.64
C MET A 1 -14.30 -56.02 29.89
N LYS A 2 -13.82 -55.27 28.88
CA LYS A 2 -13.54 -53.83 29.02
C LYS A 2 -14.83 -53.06 28.73
N HIS A 3 -15.37 -52.35 29.72
CA HIS A 3 -16.47 -51.41 29.51
C HIS A 3 -15.95 -50.21 28.70
N GLN A 4 -16.44 -50.05 27.47
CA GLN A 4 -16.25 -48.82 26.71
C GLN A 4 -17.21 -47.77 27.27
N LYS A 5 -16.67 -46.67 27.80
CA LYS A 5 -17.48 -45.50 28.18
C LYS A 5 -17.80 -44.73 26.91
N GLY A 6 -19.09 -44.60 26.60
CA GLY A 6 -19.58 -43.71 25.54
C GLY A 6 -19.68 -42.27 26.03
N PHE A 7 -19.50 -41.31 25.12
CA PHE A 7 -19.75 -39.89 25.39
C PHE A 7 -21.25 -39.64 25.65
N THR A 8 -21.56 -38.75 26.58
CA THR A 8 -22.94 -38.32 26.83
C THR A 8 -23.34 -37.22 25.84
N LEU A 9 -24.64 -37.13 25.54
CA LEU A 9 -25.19 -36.06 24.68
C LEU A 9 -24.93 -34.67 25.26
N ILE A 10 -24.97 -34.53 26.59
CA ILE A 10 -24.71 -33.26 27.26
C ILE A 10 -23.24 -32.84 27.15
N GLU A 11 -22.29 -33.78 27.22
CA GLU A 11 -20.87 -33.48 27.02
C GLU A 11 -20.61 -32.97 25.61
N LEU A 12 -21.23 -33.58 24.59
CA LEU A 12 -21.09 -33.10 23.21
C LEU A 12 -21.73 -31.71 23.02
N LEU A 13 -22.89 -31.47 23.65
CA LEU A 13 -23.60 -30.20 23.58
C LEU A 13 -22.79 -29.05 24.19
N VAL A 14 -22.17 -29.27 25.35
CA VAL A 14 -21.32 -28.25 25.99
C VAL A 14 -20.09 -27.94 25.12
N VAL A 15 -19.49 -28.94 24.49
CA VAL A 15 -18.32 -28.74 23.62
C VAL A 15 -18.65 -27.87 22.42
N ILE A 16 -19.75 -28.16 21.70
CA ILE A 16 -20.14 -27.33 20.54
C ILE A 16 -20.54 -25.92 20.95
N ALA A 17 -21.12 -25.75 22.15
CA ALA A 17 -21.45 -24.43 22.69
C ALA A 17 -20.17 -23.60 22.96
N ILE A 18 -19.14 -24.21 23.56
CA ILE A 18 -17.85 -23.54 23.79
C ILE A 18 -17.14 -23.24 22.47
N ILE A 19 -17.11 -24.17 21.53
CA ILE A 19 -16.52 -23.95 20.20
C ILE A 19 -17.24 -22.81 19.48
N GLY A 20 -18.57 -22.77 19.52
CA GLY A 20 -19.36 -21.69 18.93
C GLY A 20 -19.03 -20.32 19.54
N LEU A 21 -18.87 -20.24 20.85
CA LEU A 21 -18.47 -19.01 21.53
C LEU A 21 -17.04 -18.56 21.16
N LEU A 22 -16.09 -19.48 21.14
CA LEU A 22 -14.70 -19.16 20.79
C LEU A 22 -14.56 -18.77 19.30
N ALA A 23 -15.34 -19.40 18.42
CA ALA A 23 -15.31 -19.13 16.99
C ALA A 23 -15.72 -17.68 16.67
N THR A 24 -16.74 -17.13 17.35
CA THR A 24 -17.18 -15.74 17.09
C THR A 24 -16.12 -14.71 17.49
N LEU A 25 -15.46 -14.91 18.63
CA LEU A 25 -14.37 -14.03 19.08
C LEU A 25 -13.15 -14.12 18.14
N ALA A 26 -12.83 -15.31 17.65
CA ALA A 26 -11.72 -15.54 16.73
C ALA A 26 -11.90 -14.79 15.40
N VAL A 27 -13.12 -14.75 14.86
CA VAL A 27 -13.41 -14.07 13.58
C VAL A 27 -13.13 -12.56 13.66
N VAL A 28 -13.57 -11.89 14.73
CA VAL A 28 -13.36 -10.44 14.90
C VAL A 28 -11.87 -10.12 15.05
N ALA A 29 -11.15 -10.88 15.88
CA ALA A 29 -9.71 -10.68 16.08
C ALA A 29 -8.93 -10.87 14.77
N PHE A 30 -9.32 -11.85 13.96
CA PHE A 30 -8.64 -12.16 12.71
C PHE A 30 -8.82 -11.09 11.62
N GLY A 31 -9.95 -10.36 11.61
CA GLY A 31 -10.16 -9.21 10.74
C GLY A 31 -9.11 -8.12 10.97
N SER A 32 -9.02 -7.64 12.22
CA SER A 32 -8.07 -6.60 12.61
C SER A 32 -6.59 -6.98 12.39
N ALA A 33 -6.25 -8.26 12.55
CA ALA A 33 -4.90 -8.75 12.29
C ALA A 33 -4.55 -8.71 10.80
N ARG A 34 -5.51 -8.99 9.92
CA ARG A 34 -5.33 -8.92 8.45
C ARG A 34 -5.13 -7.48 7.99
N GLU A 35 -5.93 -6.54 8.48
CA GLU A 35 -5.78 -5.10 8.20
C GLU A 35 -4.37 -4.61 8.54
N LYS A 36 -3.91 -4.88 9.76
CA LYS A 36 -2.55 -4.51 10.20
C LYS A 36 -1.44 -5.15 9.36
N ALA A 37 -1.64 -6.39 8.93
CA ALA A 37 -0.67 -7.09 8.08
C ALA A 37 -0.59 -6.46 6.68
N ARG A 38 -1.73 -6.07 6.09
CA ARG A 38 -1.78 -5.37 4.80
C ARG A 38 -1.16 -3.98 4.89
N ASP A 39 -1.48 -3.22 5.92
CA ASP A 39 -0.84 -1.91 6.16
C ASP A 39 0.68 -2.02 6.38
N THR A 40 1.13 -3.04 7.12
CA THR A 40 2.57 -3.28 7.29
C THR A 40 3.26 -3.58 5.96
N ARG A 41 2.58 -4.29 5.04
CA ARG A 41 3.05 -4.49 3.68
C ARG A 41 3.07 -3.17 2.89
N ARG A 42 2.02 -2.35 2.95
CA ARG A 42 1.98 -1.03 2.30
C ARG A 42 3.14 -0.13 2.70
N ILE A 43 3.44 -0.07 3.99
CA ILE A 43 4.58 0.70 4.51
C ILE A 43 5.90 0.16 3.94
N THR A 44 6.05 -1.17 3.88
CA THR A 44 7.26 -1.80 3.34
C THR A 44 7.40 -1.54 1.84
N ASP A 45 6.30 -1.61 1.11
CA ASP A 45 6.24 -1.38 -0.33
C ASP A 45 6.60 0.08 -0.68
N ILE A 46 6.04 1.08 0.04
CA ILE A 46 6.39 2.49 -0.21
C ILE A 46 7.87 2.79 0.04
N VAL A 47 8.45 2.16 1.06
CA VAL A 47 9.88 2.30 1.38
C VAL A 47 10.74 1.70 0.28
N ALA A 48 10.34 0.55 -0.25
CA ALA A 48 11.05 -0.08 -1.37
C ALA A 48 10.94 0.76 -2.65
N ILE A 49 9.76 1.32 -2.92
CA ILE A 49 9.52 2.25 -4.05
C ILE A 49 10.46 3.46 -3.94
N GLU A 50 10.47 4.13 -2.78
CA GLU A 50 11.34 5.29 -2.53
C GLU A 50 12.82 4.96 -2.77
N GLN A 51 13.29 3.83 -2.24
CA GLN A 51 14.68 3.40 -2.42
C GLN A 51 15.02 3.12 -3.89
N ALA A 52 14.13 2.45 -4.62
CA ALA A 52 14.32 2.18 -6.04
C ALA A 52 14.35 3.46 -6.87
N MET A 53 13.52 4.44 -6.53
CA MET A 53 13.52 5.75 -7.17
C MET A 53 14.85 6.49 -6.96
N ARG A 54 15.37 6.51 -5.72
CA ARG A 54 16.67 7.13 -5.42
C ARG A 54 17.82 6.45 -6.16
N LEU A 55 17.85 5.12 -6.16
CA LEU A 55 18.85 4.36 -6.91
C LEU A 55 18.76 4.64 -8.43
N TYR A 56 17.55 4.73 -8.97
CA TYR A 56 17.34 5.04 -10.39
C TYR A 56 17.84 6.45 -10.73
N PHE A 57 17.61 7.43 -9.86
CA PHE A 57 18.17 8.77 -10.01
C PHE A 57 19.70 8.77 -9.95
N GLU A 58 20.30 8.03 -9.02
CA GLU A 58 21.76 7.89 -8.95
C GLU A 58 22.38 7.30 -10.23
N GLU A 59 21.67 6.39 -10.92
CA GLU A 59 22.16 5.76 -12.15
C GLU A 59 21.88 6.59 -13.42
N THR A 60 20.74 7.28 -13.49
CA THR A 60 20.24 7.89 -14.74
C THR A 60 20.22 9.41 -14.73
N GLY A 61 20.29 10.05 -13.55
CA GLY A 61 20.16 11.49 -13.38
C GLY A 61 18.73 12.03 -13.48
N SER A 62 17.75 11.14 -13.59
CA SER A 62 16.30 11.41 -13.69
C SER A 62 15.53 10.45 -12.80
N TYR A 63 14.33 10.82 -12.35
CA TYR A 63 13.49 9.87 -11.62
C TYR A 63 12.68 8.98 -12.57
N PRO A 64 12.31 7.75 -12.16
CA PRO A 64 11.57 6.86 -13.04
C PRO A 64 10.17 7.43 -13.27
N GLY A 65 9.70 7.40 -14.52
CA GLY A 65 8.39 7.91 -14.87
C GLY A 65 8.30 9.43 -14.94
N GLU A 66 9.42 10.16 -14.99
CA GLU A 66 9.44 11.64 -15.13
C GLU A 66 8.69 12.13 -16.39
N SER A 67 8.55 11.28 -17.42
CA SER A 67 7.72 11.58 -18.60
C SER A 67 6.20 11.47 -18.38
N MET A 68 5.75 11.00 -17.21
CA MET A 68 4.32 10.78 -16.89
C MET A 68 3.69 12.07 -16.37
N VAL A 69 3.40 13.01 -17.28
CA VAL A 69 2.63 14.22 -16.99
C VAL A 69 1.24 13.82 -16.47
N GLY A 70 0.92 14.17 -15.21
CA GLY A 70 -0.32 13.76 -14.50
C GLY A 70 -0.18 12.50 -13.62
N GLY A 71 1.01 11.89 -13.57
CA GLY A 71 1.26 10.75 -12.71
C GLY A 71 0.57 9.44 -13.14
N GLY A 72 0.59 8.44 -12.25
CA GLY A 72 -0.14 7.19 -12.44
C GLY A 72 -0.07 6.25 -11.24
N GLN A 73 -0.78 5.12 -11.32
CA GLN A 73 -0.72 4.08 -10.30
C GLN A 73 0.60 3.30 -10.37
N ILE A 74 1.21 3.07 -9.22
CA ILE A 74 2.35 2.16 -9.06
C ILE A 74 1.80 0.75 -8.79
N SER A 75 1.93 -0.14 -9.78
CA SER A 75 1.54 -1.54 -9.67
C SER A 75 2.25 -2.38 -10.73
N GLN A 76 2.59 -3.64 -10.41
CA GLN A 76 3.09 -4.61 -11.39
C GLN A 76 2.16 -4.80 -12.59
N ASP A 77 0.86 -4.59 -12.38
CA ASP A 77 -0.19 -4.79 -13.40
C ASP A 77 -0.29 -3.58 -14.36
N CYS A 78 0.31 -2.43 -14.01
CA CYS A 78 0.17 -1.19 -14.78
C CYS A 78 1.35 -1.02 -15.74
N ASP A 79 1.04 -1.01 -17.03
CA ASP A 79 2.04 -0.76 -18.08
C ASP A 79 2.25 0.75 -18.25
N ASN A 80 3.14 1.31 -17.44
CA ASN A 80 3.49 2.73 -17.47
C ASN A 80 5.01 2.96 -17.43
N ALA A 81 5.44 4.20 -17.70
CA ALA A 81 6.86 4.55 -17.78
C ALA A 81 7.60 4.26 -16.47
N PHE A 82 7.00 4.62 -15.32
CA PHE A 82 7.55 4.33 -13.99
C PHE A 82 7.95 2.85 -13.83
N ARG A 83 7.02 1.93 -14.10
CA ARG A 83 7.27 0.48 -13.99
C ARG A 83 8.29 0.02 -15.04
N ASN A 84 8.14 0.46 -16.27
CA ASN A 84 8.95 -0.01 -17.38
C ASN A 84 10.42 0.40 -17.24
N GLU A 85 10.67 1.61 -16.73
CA GLU A 85 12.01 2.15 -16.47
C GLU A 85 12.70 1.44 -15.29
N LEU A 86 11.99 1.23 -14.18
CA LEU A 86 12.53 0.47 -13.05
C LEU A 86 12.82 -1.00 -13.40
N ASN A 87 11.95 -1.63 -14.20
CA ASN A 87 12.17 -3.00 -14.66
C ASN A 87 13.34 -3.09 -15.65
N ALA A 88 13.47 -2.10 -16.55
CA ALA A 88 14.53 -2.06 -17.55
C ALA A 88 15.91 -1.80 -16.95
N SER A 89 15.99 -0.98 -15.90
CA SER A 89 17.23 -0.74 -15.13
C SER A 89 17.63 -1.96 -14.28
N GLY A 90 16.69 -2.84 -13.92
CA GLY A 90 16.94 -4.00 -13.07
C GLY A 90 17.06 -3.66 -11.58
N ILE A 91 16.83 -2.39 -11.21
CA ILE A 91 16.85 -1.91 -9.82
C ILE A 91 15.70 -2.52 -9.02
N MET A 92 14.55 -2.71 -9.66
CA MET A 92 13.39 -3.36 -9.07
C MET A 92 12.84 -4.38 -10.06
N GLY A 93 12.89 -5.67 -9.70
CA GLY A 93 12.45 -6.74 -10.60
C GLY A 93 10.93 -6.80 -10.80
N VAL A 94 10.16 -6.42 -9.77
CA VAL A 94 8.70 -6.29 -9.83
C VAL A 94 8.28 -5.15 -8.92
N VAL A 95 7.63 -4.15 -9.49
CA VAL A 95 7.00 -3.05 -8.75
C VAL A 95 5.85 -3.59 -7.90
N PRO A 96 5.73 -3.25 -6.60
CA PRO A 96 4.71 -3.80 -5.75
C PRO A 96 3.30 -3.36 -6.15
N LYS A 97 2.31 -4.20 -5.86
CA LYS A 97 0.88 -3.92 -5.96
C LYS A 97 0.26 -3.92 -4.57
N ASP A 98 -0.66 -2.98 -4.32
CA ASP A 98 -1.40 -2.93 -3.06
C ASP A 98 -2.15 -4.27 -2.79
N PRO A 99 -2.13 -4.79 -1.55
CA PRO A 99 -2.82 -6.04 -1.20
C PRO A 99 -4.34 -6.07 -1.44
N GLN A 100 -4.98 -4.92 -1.58
CA GLN A 100 -6.41 -4.76 -1.85
C GLN A 100 -6.70 -4.06 -3.19
N ALA A 101 -5.67 -3.76 -3.99
CA ALA A 101 -5.88 -3.09 -5.27
C ALA A 101 -6.84 -3.87 -6.18
N VAL A 102 -7.86 -3.16 -6.66
CA VAL A 102 -8.65 -3.54 -7.81
C VAL A 102 -7.81 -3.19 -9.05
N SER A 103 -7.49 -4.18 -9.87
CA SER A 103 -6.51 -4.06 -10.94
C SER A 103 -7.10 -3.39 -12.17
N ASP A 104 -7.27 -2.07 -12.12
CA ASP A 104 -7.82 -1.39 -13.29
C ASP A 104 -6.80 -0.53 -14.02
N CYS A 105 -5.70 -0.06 -13.40
CA CYS A 105 -4.64 0.77 -14.04
C CYS A 105 -5.18 1.94 -14.90
N THR A 106 -6.47 2.20 -14.75
CA THR A 106 -7.38 3.01 -15.52
C THR A 106 -8.45 3.37 -14.50
N GLY A 107 -8.76 4.66 -14.38
CA GLY A 107 -9.60 5.14 -13.27
C GLY A 107 -8.78 5.64 -12.09
N LEU A 108 -8.02 6.70 -12.34
CA LEU A 108 -7.50 7.60 -11.30
C LEU A 108 -8.60 8.57 -10.82
N ALA A 109 -9.87 8.28 -11.14
CA ALA A 109 -11.01 9.16 -10.93
C ALA A 109 -11.66 8.87 -9.57
N ASP A 110 -11.39 9.76 -8.62
CA ASP A 110 -12.32 10.27 -7.60
C ASP A 110 -12.88 9.30 -6.53
N ASN A 111 -12.36 8.07 -6.40
CA ASN A 111 -12.85 7.15 -5.37
C ASN A 111 -11.82 6.98 -4.23
N ASP A 112 -12.00 7.75 -3.15
CA ASP A 112 -11.27 7.65 -1.87
C ASP A 112 -11.30 6.25 -1.22
N ALA A 113 -12.16 5.36 -1.71
CA ALA A 113 -12.32 4.02 -1.18
C ALA A 113 -11.27 3.02 -1.70
N ASP A 114 -10.64 3.27 -2.85
CA ASP A 114 -9.77 2.30 -3.50
C ASP A 114 -8.38 2.24 -2.87
N PHE A 115 -7.75 1.08 -2.96
CA PHE A 115 -6.40 0.88 -2.42
C PHE A 115 -5.39 0.82 -3.57
N PHE A 116 -4.51 1.82 -3.66
CA PHE A 116 -3.42 1.84 -4.63
C PHE A 116 -2.26 2.69 -4.13
N TYR A 117 -1.11 2.50 -4.77
CA TYR A 117 0.04 3.38 -4.65
C TYR A 117 0.02 4.38 -5.81
N GLY A 118 0.18 5.67 -5.54
CA GLY A 118 0.25 6.70 -6.56
C GLY A 118 1.67 7.22 -6.76
N TYR A 119 1.95 7.66 -7.97
CA TYR A 119 3.16 8.39 -8.35
C TYR A 119 2.75 9.64 -9.11
N ASP A 120 3.34 10.78 -8.79
CA ASP A 120 3.16 12.02 -9.55
C ASP A 120 4.52 12.70 -9.77
N ALA A 121 4.82 12.95 -11.05
CA ALA A 121 6.06 13.58 -11.51
C ALA A 121 5.89 15.09 -11.75
N ASP A 122 4.66 15.63 -11.76
CA ASP A 122 4.39 17.01 -12.16
C ASP A 122 3.65 17.80 -11.07
N HIS A 123 4.42 18.44 -10.18
CA HIS A 123 3.92 19.54 -9.37
C HIS A 123 4.69 20.83 -9.66
N ALA A 124 4.19 21.61 -10.62
CA ALA A 124 4.46 23.04 -10.77
C ALA A 124 5.94 23.46 -10.66
N GLY A 125 6.86 22.56 -11.03
CA GLY A 125 8.28 22.81 -11.20
C GLY A 125 9.26 22.37 -10.09
N MET A 126 8.88 21.71 -8.98
CA MET A 126 9.90 21.34 -7.95
C MET A 126 9.75 20.00 -7.20
N ASP A 127 8.58 19.35 -7.08
CA ASP A 127 8.43 18.16 -6.22
C ASP A 127 7.94 16.90 -6.93
N ILE A 128 8.55 15.75 -6.62
CA ILE A 128 8.10 14.40 -7.03
C ILE A 128 7.40 13.75 -5.84
N CYS A 129 6.23 13.16 -6.06
CA CYS A 129 5.41 12.60 -4.98
C CYS A 129 5.12 11.11 -5.16
N ILE A 130 5.13 10.38 -4.04
CA ILE A 130 4.55 9.04 -3.91
C ILE A 130 3.43 9.07 -2.88
N SER A 131 2.38 8.27 -3.11
CA SER A 131 1.20 8.26 -2.24
C SER A 131 0.69 6.86 -1.95
N ILE A 132 -0.03 6.74 -0.83
CA ILE A 132 -0.90 5.61 -0.52
C ILE A 132 -2.31 6.16 -0.44
N ASN A 133 -3.18 5.71 -1.35
CA ASN A 133 -4.54 6.24 -1.44
C ASN A 133 -5.35 6.00 -0.16
N ASN A 134 -5.32 4.77 0.36
CA ASN A 134 -6.09 4.41 1.54
C ASN A 134 -5.31 3.51 2.50
N LEU A 135 -5.53 3.70 3.81
CA LEU A 135 -4.93 2.94 4.90
C LEU A 135 -6.04 2.40 5.80
N GLU A 136 -5.88 1.15 6.23
CA GLU A 136 -6.95 0.49 7.00
C GLU A 136 -6.91 0.85 8.49
N THR A 137 -5.75 1.30 8.98
CA THR A 137 -5.55 1.61 10.39
C THR A 137 -4.86 2.97 10.59
N ALA A 138 -5.29 3.70 11.62
CA ALA A 138 -4.63 4.95 12.03
C ALA A 138 -3.18 4.73 12.51
N ASP A 139 -2.85 3.53 12.98
CA ASP A 139 -1.47 3.15 13.35
C ASP A 139 -0.53 3.22 12.13
N ALA A 140 -1.00 2.76 10.97
CA ALA A 140 -0.22 2.79 9.74
C ALA A 140 0.15 4.22 9.34
N LEU A 141 -0.82 5.13 9.37
CA LEU A 141 -0.60 6.56 9.08
C LEU A 141 0.40 7.17 10.07
N ASN A 142 0.26 6.90 11.37
CA ASN A 142 1.18 7.41 12.37
C ASN A 142 2.62 6.92 12.16
N ARG A 143 2.80 5.66 11.76
CA ARG A 143 4.13 5.10 11.44
C ARG A 143 4.77 5.77 10.22
N LEU A 144 3.98 6.07 9.20
CA LEU A 144 4.44 6.81 8.02
C LEU A 144 4.83 8.24 8.39
N ILE A 145 3.99 8.94 9.17
CA ILE A 145 4.28 10.29 9.66
C ILE A 145 5.54 10.30 10.53
N GLN A 146 5.75 9.30 11.37
CA GLN A 146 6.97 9.19 12.19
C GLN A 146 8.23 8.99 11.33
N ARG A 147 8.10 8.30 10.19
CA ARG A 147 9.23 8.02 9.29
C ARG A 147 9.58 9.18 8.37
N TYR A 148 8.56 9.75 7.73
CA TYR A 148 8.70 10.75 6.66
C TYR A 148 8.47 12.18 7.14
N GLY A 149 8.01 12.39 8.37
CA GLY A 149 7.60 13.69 8.87
C GLY A 149 6.14 13.97 8.53
N GLN A 150 5.77 15.25 8.41
CA GLN A 150 4.40 15.59 8.05
C GLN A 150 4.13 15.18 6.60
N ALA A 151 3.11 14.34 6.39
CA ALA A 151 2.56 14.09 5.07
C ALA A 151 2.18 15.45 4.46
N GLN A 152 2.83 15.83 3.37
CA GLN A 152 2.51 17.11 2.73
C GLN A 152 1.09 17.00 2.14
N SER A 153 0.24 17.96 2.50
CA SER A 153 -1.06 18.13 1.85
C SER A 153 -0.78 18.70 0.47
N VAL A 154 -0.92 17.87 -0.56
CA VAL A 154 -0.84 18.32 -1.96
C VAL A 154 -2.17 18.98 -2.27
N THR A 155 -2.21 20.31 -2.37
CA THR A 155 -3.45 21.07 -2.62
C THR A 155 -3.82 21.16 -4.11
N SER A 156 -2.99 20.60 -4.98
CA SER A 156 -3.24 20.50 -6.42
C SER A 156 -2.37 19.40 -7.03
N GLY A 157 -2.97 18.29 -7.42
CA GLY A 157 -2.35 17.27 -8.27
C GLY A 157 -3.42 16.84 -9.27
N ALA A 158 -3.15 17.08 -10.55
CA ALA A 158 -4.02 16.57 -11.60
C ALA A 158 -3.70 15.09 -11.74
N ASP A 159 -4.72 14.25 -11.53
CA ASP A 159 -4.83 12.93 -12.16
C ASP A 159 -4.37 11.69 -11.36
N THR A 160 -4.02 11.72 -10.06
CA THR A 160 -3.82 10.48 -9.25
C THR A 160 -4.49 10.40 -7.87
N ASN A 161 -5.48 11.26 -7.58
CA ASN A 161 -6.10 11.38 -6.25
C ASN A 161 -5.10 11.69 -5.12
N ILE A 162 -3.95 12.27 -5.45
CA ILE A 162 -2.89 12.54 -4.48
C ILE A 162 -3.31 13.57 -3.44
N ASP A 163 -4.22 14.46 -3.78
CA ASP A 163 -4.81 15.45 -2.87
C ASP A 163 -5.72 14.83 -1.81
N GLN A 164 -6.31 13.67 -2.09
CA GLN A 164 -7.23 12.96 -1.17
C GLN A 164 -6.62 11.67 -0.59
N ALA A 165 -5.40 11.32 -1.00
CA ALA A 165 -4.68 10.16 -0.50
C ALA A 165 -4.47 10.21 1.03
N ALA A 166 -4.60 9.05 1.66
CA ALA A 166 -4.38 8.88 3.10
C ALA A 166 -2.97 9.27 3.55
N PHE A 167 -1.97 9.11 2.68
CA PHE A 167 -0.60 9.53 2.94
C PHE A 167 0.11 9.93 1.65
N ASN A 168 0.85 11.04 1.71
CA ASN A 168 1.74 11.51 0.65
C ASN A 168 3.14 11.77 1.19
N TYR A 169 4.12 11.46 0.38
CA TYR A 169 5.50 11.87 0.57
C TYR A 169 6.02 12.49 -0.72
N CYS A 170 6.31 13.78 -0.68
CA CYS A 170 6.90 14.51 -1.79
C CYS A 170 8.31 14.95 -1.42
N PHE A 171 9.18 14.99 -2.42
CA PHE A 171 10.56 15.39 -2.28
C PHE A 171 11.07 16.04 -3.57
N GLU A 172 11.94 17.04 -3.41
CA GLU A 172 12.65 17.63 -4.54
C GLU A 172 13.71 16.65 -5.05
N PRO A 173 13.94 16.57 -6.37
CA PRO A 173 15.09 15.86 -6.90
C PRO A 173 16.37 16.50 -6.34
N ASP A 174 17.28 15.70 -5.81
CA ASP A 174 18.55 16.16 -5.26
C ASP A 174 19.36 16.87 -6.37
N THR A 175 19.23 18.19 -6.50
CA THR A 175 19.83 19.02 -7.56
C THR A 175 21.31 19.31 -7.33
N TYR A 176 22.06 18.39 -6.71
CA TYR A 176 23.47 18.59 -6.38
C TYR A 176 24.33 17.33 -6.60
N LEU A 177 24.90 17.22 -7.81
CA LEU A 177 26.32 16.94 -8.05
C LEU A 177 26.79 17.67 -9.32
#